data_AF-D8G3P2-F1
#
_entry.id   AF-D8G3P2-F1
#
_cell.length_a   1.000
_cell.length_b   1.000
_cell.length_c   1.000
_cell.angle_alpha   90.00
_cell.angle_beta   90.00
_cell.angle_gamma   90.00
#
_symmetry.space_group_name_H-M   'P 1'
#
loop_
_entity.id
_entity.type
_entity.pdbx_description
1 polymer ?
#
loop_
_entity_poly.entity_id
_entity_poly.type
_entity_poly.pdbx_seq_one_letter_code
_entity_poly.pdbx_strand_id
1 'polypeptide(L)'
;MYQEGEMKKVANLTKSDVRETSLRRNLDLTKEIRADATNDLESLTEDFKHMTLVVESVQRNYKALLAQNQQLKETLLGLVEECYCWQGNRCERCERILKVLAGDKAEEKIDPVGEYKAILKQLRKLG
;
A
#
# COMPACT_ATOMS: atom_id res chain seq x y z
N MET A 1 -40.73 -15.12 -63.53
CA MET A 1 -39.48 -15.57 -62.90
C MET A 1 -38.58 -14.39 -62.44
N TYR A 2 -39.12 -13.36 -61.79
CA TYR A 2 -38.31 -12.18 -61.40
C TYR A 2 -38.28 -11.85 -59.89
N GLN A 3 -38.96 -12.61 -59.02
CA GLN A 3 -39.12 -12.23 -57.60
C GLN A 3 -38.01 -12.75 -56.65
N GLU A 4 -37.27 -13.81 -56.98
CA GLU A 4 -36.25 -14.36 -56.06
C GLU A 4 -34.97 -13.51 -55.98
N GLY A 5 -34.63 -12.76 -57.05
CA GLY A 5 -33.43 -11.93 -57.10
C GLY A 5 -33.53 -10.66 -56.24
N GLU A 6 -34.72 -10.09 -56.11
CA GLU A 6 -34.96 -8.88 -55.31
C GLU A 6 -35.01 -9.17 -53.80
N MET A 7 -35.70 -10.24 -53.38
CA MET A 7 -35.72 -10.64 -51.97
C MET A 7 -34.33 -10.98 -51.43
N LYS A 8 -33.46 -11.60 -52.24
CA LYS A 8 -32.06 -11.88 -51.85
C LYS A 8 -31.22 -10.61 -51.68
N LYS A 9 -31.45 -9.57 -52.50
CA LYS A 9 -30.77 -8.27 -52.37
C LYS A 9 -31.21 -7.50 -51.12
N VAL A 10 -32.52 -7.47 -50.85
CA VAL A 10 -33.08 -6.81 -49.66
C VAL A 10 -32.63 -7.51 -48.37
N ALA A 11 -32.61 -8.84 -48.35
CA ALA A 11 -32.11 -9.63 -47.22
C ALA A 11 -30.59 -9.44 -46.97
N ASN A 12 -29.80 -9.20 -48.00
CA ASN A 12 -28.37 -8.92 -47.86
C ASN A 12 -28.09 -7.48 -47.40
N LEU A 13 -28.89 -6.50 -47.86
CA LEU A 13 -28.81 -5.11 -47.39
C LEU A 13 -29.16 -4.99 -45.90
N THR A 14 -30.26 -5.65 -45.48
CA THR A 14 -30.67 -5.68 -44.06
C THR A 14 -29.66 -6.41 -43.16
N LYS A 15 -29.02 -7.49 -43.63
CA LYS A 15 -27.91 -8.13 -42.89
C LYS A 15 -26.67 -7.24 -42.79
N SER A 16 -26.38 -6.46 -43.83
CA SER A 16 -25.29 -5.48 -43.83
C SER A 16 -25.53 -4.37 -42.79
N ASP A 17 -26.75 -3.82 -42.75
CA ASP A 17 -27.16 -2.79 -41.78
C ASP A 17 -27.11 -3.28 -40.33
N VAL A 18 -27.59 -4.50 -40.06
CA VAL A 18 -27.52 -5.09 -38.71
C VAL A 18 -26.07 -5.29 -38.28
N ARG A 19 -25.20 -5.70 -39.21
CA ARG A 19 -23.76 -5.88 -38.94
C ARG A 19 -23.07 -4.54 -38.71
N GLU A 20 -23.38 -3.51 -39.48
CA GLU A 20 -22.86 -2.16 -39.28
C GLU A 20 -23.30 -1.57 -37.93
N THR A 21 -24.58 -1.69 -37.60
CA THR A 21 -25.13 -1.21 -36.32
C THR A 21 -24.47 -1.90 -35.14
N SER A 22 -24.26 -3.22 -35.23
CA SER A 22 -23.54 -4.01 -34.22
C SER A 22 -22.08 -3.57 -34.09
N LEU A 23 -21.37 -3.35 -35.21
CA LEU A 23 -19.99 -2.86 -35.21
C LEU A 23 -19.86 -1.47 -34.59
N ARG A 24 -20.78 -0.54 -34.91
CA ARG A 24 -20.83 0.80 -34.29
C ARG A 24 -21.03 0.71 -32.78
N ARG A 25 -21.99 -0.10 -32.34
CA ARG A 25 -22.24 -0.32 -30.90
C ARG A 25 -21.01 -0.89 -30.18
N ASN A 26 -20.35 -1.88 -30.78
CA ASN A 26 -19.12 -2.45 -30.21
C ASN A 26 -17.98 -1.41 -30.16
N LEU A 27 -17.86 -0.56 -31.18
CA LEU A 27 -16.88 0.52 -31.19
C LEU A 27 -17.15 1.53 -30.07
N ASP A 28 -18.41 1.90 -29.86
CA ASP A 28 -18.78 2.85 -28.81
C ASP A 28 -18.59 2.27 -27.41
N LEU A 29 -18.98 1.01 -27.19
CA LEU A 29 -18.66 0.28 -25.95
C LEU A 29 -17.15 0.22 -25.71
N THR A 30 -16.35 -0.01 -26.76
CA THR A 30 -14.88 -0.03 -26.62
C THR A 30 -14.32 1.33 -26.24
N LYS A 31 -14.92 2.43 -26.72
CA LYS A 31 -14.53 3.80 -26.32
C LYS A 31 -14.89 4.07 -24.86
N GLU A 32 -16.08 3.65 -24.43
CA GLU A 32 -16.54 3.79 -23.05
C GLU A 32 -15.63 3.03 -22.09
N ILE A 33 -15.38 1.74 -22.36
CA ILE A 33 -14.44 0.91 -21.57
C ILE A 33 -13.05 1.55 -21.52
N ARG A 34 -12.56 2.12 -22.63
CA ARG A 34 -11.26 2.80 -22.64
C ARG A 34 -11.27 4.05 -21.78
N ALA A 35 -12.33 4.85 -21.84
CA ALA A 35 -12.45 6.06 -21.03
C ALA A 35 -12.47 5.70 -19.53
N ASP A 36 -13.30 4.72 -19.15
CA ASP A 36 -13.40 4.25 -17.77
C ASP A 36 -12.06 3.70 -17.27
N ALA A 37 -11.40 2.84 -18.05
CA ALA A 37 -10.09 2.32 -17.69
C ALA A 37 -9.02 3.43 -17.55
N THR A 38 -9.12 4.51 -18.34
CA THR A 38 -8.21 5.65 -18.22
C THR A 38 -8.47 6.41 -16.92
N ASN A 39 -9.74 6.66 -16.57
CA ASN A 39 -10.12 7.30 -15.32
C ASN A 39 -9.69 6.47 -14.10
N ASP A 40 -9.87 5.15 -14.15
CA ASP A 40 -9.45 4.23 -13.09
C ASP A 40 -7.93 4.27 -12.90
N LEU A 41 -7.16 4.31 -13.99
CA LEU A 41 -5.70 4.43 -13.93
C LEU A 41 -5.24 5.78 -13.36
N GLU A 42 -5.94 6.86 -13.67
CA GLU A 42 -5.68 8.19 -13.11
C GLU A 42 -5.97 8.21 -11.60
N SER A 43 -7.12 7.67 -11.18
CA SER A 43 -7.48 7.53 -9.76
C SER A 43 -6.45 6.69 -9.01
N LEU A 44 -6.04 5.55 -9.58
CA LEU A 44 -5.05 4.68 -8.97
C LEU A 44 -3.68 5.38 -8.84
N THR A 45 -3.33 6.22 -9.82
CA THR A 45 -2.10 7.02 -9.77
C THR A 45 -2.15 8.06 -8.65
N GLU A 46 -3.30 8.68 -8.40
CA GLU A 46 -3.50 9.59 -7.28
C GLU A 46 -3.39 8.86 -5.94
N ASP A 47 -4.01 7.68 -5.82
CA ASP A 47 -3.91 6.83 -4.63
C ASP A 47 -2.46 6.46 -4.31
N PHE A 48 -1.66 6.07 -5.32
CA PHE A 48 -0.24 5.77 -5.12
C PHE A 48 0.58 6.97 -4.65
N LYS A 49 0.28 8.18 -5.15
CA LYS A 49 0.91 9.41 -4.67
C LYS A 49 0.55 9.66 -3.21
N HIS A 50 -0.72 9.52 -2.85
CA HIS A 50 -1.17 9.69 -1.48
C HIS A 50 -0.53 8.67 -0.53
N MET A 51 -0.49 7.39 -0.91
CA MET A 51 0.19 6.34 -0.13
C MET A 51 1.66 6.67 0.10
N THR A 52 2.36 7.21 -0.91
CA THR A 52 3.76 7.62 -0.79
C THR A 52 3.92 8.72 0.27
N LEU A 53 3.06 9.76 0.25
CA LEU A 53 3.07 10.83 1.25
C LEU A 53 2.81 10.31 2.67
N VAL A 54 1.88 9.36 2.81
CA VAL A 54 1.60 8.72 4.10
C VAL A 54 2.83 7.95 4.61
N VAL A 55 3.48 7.16 3.75
CA VAL A 55 4.71 6.42 4.11
C VAL A 55 5.81 7.37 4.55
N GLU A 56 6.05 8.46 3.82
CA GLU A 56 7.04 9.48 4.19
C GLU A 56 6.72 10.15 5.53
N SER A 57 5.43 10.43 5.79
CA SER A 57 4.97 10.97 7.07
C SER A 57 5.26 10.00 8.23
N VAL A 58 4.88 8.72 8.08
CA VAL A 58 5.14 7.68 9.08
C VAL A 58 6.64 7.54 9.34
N GLN A 59 7.47 7.51 8.29
CA GLN A 59 8.92 7.42 8.43
C GLN A 59 9.51 8.61 9.19
N ARG A 60 9.05 9.84 8.91
CA ARG A 60 9.50 11.04 9.63
C ARG A 60 9.10 10.98 11.10
N ASN A 61 7.86 10.62 11.38
CA ASN A 61 7.36 10.51 12.76
C ASN A 61 8.10 9.42 13.55
N TYR A 62 8.36 8.28 12.92
CA TYR A 62 9.12 7.21 13.54
C TYR A 62 10.56 7.64 13.87
N LYS A 63 11.25 8.32 12.93
CA LYS A 63 12.59 8.88 13.19
C LYS A 63 12.58 9.89 14.34
N ALA A 64 11.59 10.77 14.39
CA ALA A 64 11.44 11.74 15.47
C ALA A 64 11.21 11.06 16.82
N LEU A 65 10.36 10.02 16.86
CA LEU A 65 10.11 9.23 18.06
C LEU A 65 11.36 8.50 18.54
N LEU A 66 12.15 7.92 17.63
CA LEU A 66 13.44 7.31 17.97
C LEU A 66 14.41 8.32 18.58
N ALA A 67 14.49 9.53 18.01
CA ALA A 67 15.34 10.59 18.53
C ALA A 67 14.90 11.04 19.94
N GLN A 68 13.60 11.22 20.16
CA GLN A 68 13.06 11.56 21.49
C GLN A 68 13.30 10.46 22.51
N ASN A 69 13.12 9.19 22.12
CA ASN A 69 13.43 8.05 22.98
C ASN A 69 14.91 8.02 23.35
N GLN A 70 15.81 8.28 22.41
CA GLN A 70 17.24 8.34 22.67
C GLN A 70 17.59 9.48 23.64
N GLN A 71 17.04 10.68 23.41
CA GLN A 71 17.23 11.83 24.30
C GLN A 71 16.72 11.54 25.72
N LEU A 72 15.57 10.87 25.86
CA LEU A 72 15.02 10.48 27.15
C LEU A 72 15.93 9.46 27.85
N LYS A 73 16.46 8.47 27.12
CA LYS A 73 17.41 7.49 27.66
C LYS A 73 18.67 8.17 28.19
N GLU A 74 19.25 9.07 27.41
CA GLU A 74 20.43 9.84 27.81
C GLU A 74 20.16 10.71 29.04
N THR A 75 19.01 11.39 29.07
CA THR A 75 18.58 12.20 30.23
C THR A 75 18.45 11.34 31.48
N LEU A 76 17.82 10.16 31.38
CA LEU A 76 17.65 9.24 32.49
C LEU A 76 18.99 8.68 32.99
N LEU A 77 19.93 8.39 32.08
CA LEU A 77 21.28 7.98 32.45
C LEU A 77 22.04 9.11 33.16
N GLY A 78 21.97 10.34 32.64
CA GLY A 78 22.56 11.51 33.28
C GLY A 78 22.06 11.73 34.71
N LEU A 79 20.74 11.60 34.94
CA LEU A 79 20.17 11.66 36.29
C LEU A 79 20.69 10.57 37.23
N VAL A 80 21.02 9.39 36.69
CA VAL A 80 21.62 8.29 37.47
C VAL A 80 23.08 8.58 37.79
N GLU A 81 23.83 9.22 36.88
CA GLU A 81 25.23 9.61 37.06
C GLU A 81 25.39 10.77 38.05
N GLU A 82 24.49 11.75 38.00
CA GLU A 82 24.46 12.88 38.95
C GLU A 82 23.97 12.46 40.35
N CYS A 83 23.43 11.26 40.49
CA CYS A 83 23.06 10.71 41.79
C CYS A 83 24.30 10.24 42.54
N TYR A 84 24.47 10.64 43.79
CA TYR A 84 25.57 10.20 44.68
C TYR A 84 25.57 8.68 45.01
N CYS A 85 24.71 7.89 44.39
CA CYS A 85 24.65 6.44 44.54
C CYS A 85 25.63 5.75 43.57
N TRP A 86 26.33 4.70 44.03
CA TRP A 86 27.32 4.00 43.21
C TRP A 86 26.88 2.58 42.85
N GLN A 87 27.61 1.95 41.95
CA GLN A 87 27.36 0.58 41.55
C GLN A 87 27.52 -0.37 42.74
N GLY A 88 26.44 -1.08 43.11
CA GLY A 88 26.38 -1.93 44.32
C GLY A 88 25.68 -1.29 45.52
N ASN A 89 25.40 0.03 45.49
CA ASN A 89 24.57 0.74 46.46
C ASN A 89 23.71 1.80 45.75
N ARG A 90 22.98 1.37 44.73
CA ARG A 90 22.09 2.27 43.98
C ARG A 90 20.81 2.49 44.77
N CYS A 91 20.28 3.72 44.76
CA CYS A 91 18.97 3.97 45.35
C CYS A 91 17.86 3.33 44.50
N GLU A 92 16.71 3.06 45.11
CA GLU A 92 15.57 2.40 44.44
C GLU A 92 15.11 3.13 43.16
N ARG A 93 15.30 4.45 43.09
CA ARG A 93 14.95 5.25 41.91
C ARG A 93 15.90 4.97 40.75
N CYS A 94 17.21 4.97 41.00
CA CYS A 94 18.22 4.65 40.00
C CYS A 94 18.12 3.19 39.54
N GLU A 95 17.82 2.26 40.44
CA GLU A 95 17.58 0.86 40.07
C GLU A 95 16.36 0.70 39.14
N ARG A 96 15.25 1.39 39.43
CA ARG A 96 14.06 1.38 38.56
C ARG A 96 14.35 1.95 37.18
N ILE A 97 15.06 3.08 37.12
CA ILE A 97 15.46 3.70 35.86
C ILE A 97 16.30 2.72 35.03
N LEU A 98 17.33 2.12 35.64
CA LEU A 98 18.21 1.18 34.94
C LEU A 98 17.48 -0.08 34.48
N LYS A 99 16.52 -0.60 35.26
CA LYS A 99 15.67 -1.72 34.85
C LYS A 99 14.84 -1.37 33.61
N VAL A 100 14.22 -0.19 33.57
CA VAL A 100 13.46 0.28 32.41
C VAL A 100 14.35 0.46 31.18
N LEU A 101 15.56 1.01 31.36
CA LEU A 101 16.52 1.24 30.27
C LEU A 101 17.13 -0.05 29.72
N ALA A 102 17.32 -1.07 30.56
CA ALA A 102 17.82 -2.38 30.15
C ALA A 102 16.83 -3.12 29.21
N GLY A 103 15.55 -2.75 29.28
CA GLY A 103 14.46 -3.35 28.52
C GLY A 103 14.15 -4.78 28.96
N ASP A 104 12.92 -5.22 28.71
CA ASP A 104 12.64 -6.65 28.66
C ASP A 104 13.26 -7.19 27.36
N LYS A 105 14.26 -8.06 27.48
CA LYS A 105 14.87 -8.73 26.33
C LYS A 105 13.81 -9.55 25.58
N ALA A 106 13.28 -8.99 24.51
CA ALA A 106 13.00 -9.63 23.22
C ALA A 106 12.07 -8.72 22.41
N GLU A 107 12.62 -7.68 21.75
CA GLU A 107 12.01 -7.26 20.50
C GLU A 107 12.20 -8.42 19.54
N GLU A 108 11.16 -9.25 19.40
CA GLU A 108 11.05 -10.24 18.35
C GLU A 108 11.33 -9.50 17.03
N LYS A 109 12.45 -9.82 16.38
CA LYS A 109 12.83 -9.20 15.12
C LYS A 109 11.76 -9.57 14.10
N ILE A 110 10.77 -8.70 13.94
CA ILE A 110 9.84 -8.78 12.82
C ILE A 110 10.70 -8.65 11.55
N ASP A 111 10.63 -9.65 10.67
CA ASP A 111 11.24 -9.61 9.33
C ASP A 111 10.15 -9.22 8.32
N PRO A 112 9.87 -7.91 8.17
CA PRO A 112 8.82 -7.44 7.26
C PRO A 112 9.11 -7.80 5.80
N VAL A 113 10.37 -8.03 5.43
CA VAL A 113 10.75 -8.47 4.08
C VAL A 113 10.40 -9.95 3.89
N GLY A 114 10.61 -10.77 4.92
CA GLY A 114 10.19 -12.17 4.97
C GLY A 114 8.68 -12.33 4.87
N GLU A 115 7.92 -11.56 5.64
CA GLU A 115 6.46 -11.55 5.61
C GLU A 115 5.91 -11.07 4.25
N TYR A 116 6.47 -9.99 3.70
CA TYR A 116 6.08 -9.49 2.38
C TYR A 116 6.35 -10.53 1.28
N LYS A 117 7.50 -11.21 1.30
CA LYS A 117 7.80 -12.31 0.38
C LYS A 117 6.83 -13.48 0.54
N ALA A 118 6.40 -13.79 1.76
CA ALA A 118 5.43 -14.84 2.02
C ALA A 118 4.06 -14.51 1.40
N ILE A 119 3.59 -13.27 1.56
CA ILE A 119 2.34 -12.77 0.97
C ILE A 119 2.43 -12.81 -0.57
N LEU A 120 3.52 -12.32 -1.16
CA LEU A 120 3.71 -12.38 -2.62
C LEU A 120 3.71 -13.82 -3.16
N LYS A 121 4.23 -14.77 -2.38
CA LYS A 121 4.24 -16.19 -2.75
C LYS A 121 2.84 -16.82 -2.67
N GLN A 122 2.00 -16.37 -1.74
CA GLN A 122 0.60 -16.80 -1.65
C GLN A 122 -0.23 -16.26 -2.82
N LEU A 123 -0.08 -14.97 -3.13
CA LEU A 123 -0.78 -14.34 -4.26
C LEU A 123 -0.43 -15.01 -5.60
N ARG A 124 0.84 -15.42 -5.78
CA ARG A 124 1.29 -16.18 -6.96
C ARG A 124 0.73 -17.59 -7.11
N LYS A 125 0.14 -18.17 -6.06
CA LYS A 125 -0.51 -19.49 -6.12
C LYS A 125 -2.01 -19.40 -6.42
N LEU A 126 -2.58 -18.20 -6.35
CA LEU A 126 -4.01 -17.94 -6.56
C LEU A 126 -4.33 -17.54 -8.01
N GLY A 127 -3.32 -17.33 -8.85
CA GLY A 127 -3.43 -17.16 -10.30
C GLY A 127 -2.65 -18.24 -11.04
#